data_AF-A0A9D4RN65-F1
#
_entry.id   AF-A0A9D4RN65-F1
#
_cell.length_a   1.000
_cell.length_b   1.000
_cell.length_c   1.000
_cell.angle_alpha   90.00
_cell.angle_beta   90.00
_cell.angle_gamma   90.00
#
_symmetry.space_group_name_H-M   'P 1'
#
loop_
_entity.id
_entity.type
_entity.pdbx_description
1 polymer ?
#
loop_
_entity_poly.entity_id
_entity_poly.type
_entity_poly.pdbx_seq_one_letter_code
_entity_poly.pdbx_strand_id
1 'polypeptide(L)' 'MTYRYRSLLEENRDRYIGRIVAFDNGAPARSATVTAIININRNENAPIFNPQFYNRTIMETEPTNFQILRVTATDADRIV' A
#
# COMPACT_ATOMS: atom_id res chain seq x y z
N MET A 1 30.68 1.24 -1.10
CA MET A 1 29.24 1.55 -0.88
C MET A 1 28.68 0.47 0.03
N THR A 2 28.19 0.85 1.21
CA THR A 2 27.61 -0.10 2.16
C THR A 2 26.10 -0.06 2.00
N TYR A 3 25.51 -1.14 1.50
CA TYR A 3 24.07 -1.29 1.41
C TYR A 3 23.56 -1.90 2.71
N ARG A 4 22.58 -1.25 3.35
CA ARG A 4 21.89 -1.78 4.51
C ARG A 4 20.50 -2.21 4.08
N TYR A 5 20.30 -3.51 3.91
CA TYR A 5 19.00 -4.06 3.60
C TYR A 5 18.23 -4.24 4.91
N ARG A 6 17.07 -3.58 5.02
CA ARG A 6 16.08 -3.83 6.06
C ARG A 6 14.75 -4.11 5.40
N SER A 7 13.97 -5.01 5.97
CA SER A 7 12.64 -5.32 5.47
C SER A 7 11.74 -4.10 5.64
N LEU A 8 11.09 -3.68 4.55
CA LEU A 8 10.06 -2.64 4.58
C LEU A 8 8.76 -3.14 5.24
N LEU A 9 8.64 -4.45 5.51
CA LEU A 9 7.53 -5.05 6.22
C LEU A 9 7.69 -4.96 7.75
N GLU A 10 8.93 -4.90 8.24
CA GLU A 10 9.23 -4.83 9.68
C GLU A 10 9.33 -3.38 10.19
N GLU A 11 9.46 -2.41 9.29
CA GLU A 11 9.67 -1.00 9.63
C GLU A 11 8.43 -0.15 9.35
N ASN A 12 7.79 0.37 10.40
CA ASN A 12 6.65 1.30 10.32
C ASN A 12 7.11 2.72 9.95
N ARG A 13 7.62 2.86 8.72
CA ARG A 13 8.06 4.13 8.14
C ARG A 13 7.55 4.23 6.70
N ASP A 14 6.88 5.32 6.37
CA ASP A 14 6.26 5.51 5.04
C ASP A 14 7.14 6.33 4.09
N ARG A 15 8.27 6.86 4.57
CA ARG A 15 9.15 7.71 3.78
C ARG A 15 10.62 7.55 4.14
N TYR A 16 11.44 7.40 3.12
CA TYR A 16 12.90 7.43 3.21
C TYR A 16 13.46 8.58 2.37
N ILE A 17 14.51 9.21 2.87
CA ILE A 17 15.22 10.29 2.19
C ILE A 17 16.69 9.90 2.07
N GLY A 18 17.16 9.77 0.84
CA GLY A 18 18.53 9.36 0.53
C GLY A 18 19.30 10.46 -0.21
N ARG A 19 20.54 10.73 0.21
CA ARG A 19 21.44 11.62 -0.53
C ARG A 19 22.28 10.80 -1.51
N ILE A 20 22.08 11.03 -2.79
CA ILE A 20 22.81 10.36 -3.88
C ILE A 20 23.92 11.30 -4.34
N VAL A 21 25.14 10.77 -4.43
CA VAL A 21 26.30 11.51 -4.92
C VAL A 21 26.88 10.76 -6.12
N ALA A 22 27.00 11.45 -7.24
CA ALA A 22 27.66 10.96 -8.45
C ALA A 22 28.98 11.69 -8.64
N PHE A 23 30.01 10.98 -9.13
CA PHE A 23 31.33 11.53 -9.45
C PHE A 23 31.67 11.20 -10.90
N ASP A 24 32.37 12.10 -11.59
CA ASP A 24 33.00 11.79 -12.88
C ASP A 24 34.41 11.21 -12.69
N ASN A 25 35.00 10.71 -13.78
CA ASN A 25 36.38 10.20 -13.79
C ASN A 25 37.40 11.29 -14.18
N GLY A 26 37.09 12.57 -14.00
CA GLY A 26 37.96 13.68 -14.34
C GLY A 26 39.13 13.86 -13.35
N ALA A 27 40.11 14.69 -13.74
CA ALA A 27 41.20 15.15 -12.88
C ALA A 27 41.32 16.68 -12.97
N PRO A 28 40.79 17.46 -12.01
CA PRO A 28 40.10 17.02 -10.79
C PRO A 28 38.68 16.49 -11.07
N ALA A 29 38.26 15.50 -10.29
CA ALA A 29 36.92 14.92 -10.42
C ALA A 29 35.84 15.93 -9.98
N ARG A 30 34.73 15.99 -10.70
CA ARG A 30 33.55 16.76 -10.31
C ARG A 30 32.51 15.83 -9.69
N SER A 31 31.66 16.39 -8.86
CA SER A 31 30.54 15.66 -8.25
C SER A 31 29.23 16.41 -8.36
N ALA A 32 28.14 15.64 -8.39
CA ALA A 32 26.79 16.14 -8.31
C ALA A 32 26.05 15.42 -7.19
N THR A 33 25.23 16.16 -6.45
CA THR A 33 24.45 15.62 -5.33
C THR A 33 22.97 15.86 -5.56
N VAL A 34 22.16 14.84 -5.34
CA VAL A 34 20.70 14.93 -5.41
C VAL A 34 20.05 14.21 -4.23
N THR A 35 18.88 14.69 -3.82
CA THR A 35 18.06 14.07 -2.78
C THR A 35 16.99 13.21 -3.44
N ALA A 36 16.97 11.92 -3.12
CA ALA A 36 15.90 10.99 -3.49
C ALA A 36 14.92 10.86 -2.34
N ILE A 37 13.63 10.99 -2.66
CA ILE A 37 12.52 10.74 -1.73
C ILE A 37 11.84 9.46 -2.17
N ILE A 38 11.76 8.49 -1.26
CA ILE A 38 11.14 7.19 -1.50
C ILE A 38 9.92 7.10 -0.58
N ASN A 39 8.73 7.11 -1.17
CA ASN A 39 7.49 6.91 -0.43
C ASN A 39 7.12 5.43 -0.49
N ILE A 40 6.76 4.86 0.66
CA ILE A 40 6.33 3.48 0.79
C ILE A 40 4.81 3.49 0.94
N ASN A 41 4.12 2.82 0.02
CA ASN A 41 2.69 2.57 0.12
C ASN A 41 2.48 1.10 0.48
N ARG A 42 1.80 0.85 1.59
CA ARG A 42 1.47 -0.48 2.10
C ARG A 42 -0.04 -0.57 2.29
N ASN A 43 -0.59 -1.70 1.86
CA ASN A 43 -1.92 -2.12 2.25
C ASN A 43 -1.77 -3.03 3.48
N GLU A 44 -1.86 -2.45 4.67
CA GLU A 44 -1.59 -3.14 5.93
C GLU A 44 -2.78 -4.00 6.38
N ASN A 45 -3.99 -3.65 5.94
CA ASN A 45 -5.21 -4.34 6.29
C ASN A 45 -5.97 -4.74 5.02
N ALA A 46 -6.59 -5.91 5.04
CA ALA A 46 -7.56 -6.28 4.01
C ALA A 46 -8.95 -5.78 4.44
N PRO A 47 -9.86 -5.48 3.49
CA PRO A 47 -11.21 -5.07 3.83
C PRO A 47 -11.94 -6.20 4.56
N ILE A 48 -12.63 -5.85 5.65
CA ILE A 48 -13.33 -6.80 6.50
C ILE A 48 -14.83 -6.62 6.29
N PHE A 49 -15.52 -7.71 5.95
CA PHE A 49 -16.98 -7.72 5.87
C PHE A 49 -17.62 -7.58 7.25
N ASN A 50 -18.66 -6.75 7.35
CA ASN A 50 -19.46 -6.64 8.56
C ASN A 50 -20.96 -6.65 8.22
N PRO A 51 -21.71 -7.71 8.59
CA PRO A 51 -21.31 -8.89 9.37
C PRO A 51 -20.37 -9.87 8.61
N GLN A 52 -19.71 -10.78 9.34
CA GLN A 52 -18.81 -11.79 8.76
C GLN A 52 -19.56 -12.87 7.96
N PHE A 53 -20.82 -13.11 8.30
CA PHE A 53 -21.68 -14.08 7.62
C PHE A 53 -22.98 -13.39 7.20
N TYR A 54 -23.42 -13.68 5.98
CA TYR A 54 -24.69 -13.21 5.44
C TYR A 54 -25.54 -14.40 5.04
N ASN A 55 -26.73 -14.52 5.63
CA ASN A 55 -27.72 -15.52 5.24
C ASN A 55 -29.04 -14.83 4.90
N ARG A 56 -29.73 -15.31 3.86
CA ARG A 56 -31.08 -14.87 3.53
C ARG A 56 -31.84 -16.01 2.85
N THR A 57 -33.03 -16.29 3.36
CA THR A 57 -34.01 -17.13 2.68
C THR A 57 -34.85 -16.26 1.75
N ILE A 58 -35.07 -16.71 0.52
CA ILE A 58 -35.91 -16.03 -0.48
C ILE A 58 -37.06 -16.94 -0.89
N MET A 59 -38.15 -16.34 -1.37
CA MET A 59 -39.27 -17.09 -1.95
C MET A 59 -38.97 -17.47 -3.40
N GLU A 60 -39.53 -18.60 -3.85
CA GLU A 60 -39.44 -19.01 -5.26
C GLU A 60 -40.19 -18.06 -6.21
N THR A 61 -41.14 -17.30 -5.67
CA THR A 61 -41.99 -16.36 -6.40
C THR A 61 -41.37 -14.97 -6.58
N GLU A 62 -40.14 -14.76 -6.11
CA GLU A 62 -39.46 -13.48 -6.26
C GLU A 62 -39.24 -13.14 -7.75
N PRO A 63 -39.49 -11.88 -8.16
CA PRO A 63 -39.39 -11.47 -9.55
C PRO A 63 -37.93 -11.41 -10.03
N THR A 64 -37.76 -11.35 -11.35
CA THR A 64 -36.44 -11.13 -11.95
C THR A 64 -35.82 -9.81 -11.48
N ASN A 65 -34.50 -9.82 -11.29
CA ASN A 65 -33.72 -8.70 -10.74
C ASN A 65 -34.03 -8.33 -9.28
N PHE A 66 -34.67 -9.22 -8.51
CA PHE A 66 -34.84 -9.02 -7.08
C PHE A 66 -33.48 -8.95 -6.36
N GLN A 67 -33.26 -7.86 -5.61
CA GLN A 67 -32.05 -7.70 -4.82
C GLN A 67 -32.08 -8.60 -3.59
N ILE A 68 -31.21 -9.62 -3.57
CA ILE A 68 -31.14 -10.59 -2.48
C ILE A 68 -30.39 -10.00 -1.28
N LEU A 69 -29.18 -9.49 -1.45
CA LEU A 69 -28.41 -8.93 -0.34
C LEU A 69 -27.60 -7.72 -0.81
N ARG A 70 -27.31 -6.82 0.14
CA ARG A 70 -26.26 -5.83 0.01
C ARG A 70 -25.23 -6.12 1.10
N VAL A 71 -24.02 -6.45 0.68
CA VAL A 71 -22.90 -6.68 1.60
C VAL A 71 -22.04 -5.44 1.67
N THR A 72 -21.43 -5.19 2.84
CA THR A 72 -20.52 -4.08 3.05
C THR A 72 -19.23 -4.61 3.70
N ALA A 73 -18.10 -4.11 3.23
CA ALA A 73 -16.80 -4.32 3.86
C ALA A 73 -16.12 -2.99 4.11
N THR A 74 -15.38 -2.90 5.20
CA THR A 74 -14.62 -1.71 5.59
C THR A 74 -13.15 -2.05 5.65
N ASP A 75 -12.33 -1.25 4.99
CA ASP A 75 -10.88 -1.31 5.11
C ASP A 75 -10.42 -0.35 6.22
N ALA A 76 -9.50 -0.79 7.07
CA ALA A 76 -8.98 -0.01 8.18
C ALA A 76 -7.75 0.85 7.78
N ASP A 77 -7.23 0.66 6.57
CA ASP A 77 -6.11 1.42 6.06
C ASP A 77 -6.47 2.90 5.87
N ARG A 78 -5.53 3.78 6.20
CA ARG A 78 -5.64 5.20 5.82
C ARG A 78 -5.45 5.27 4.32
N ILE A 79 -6.45 5.78 3.60
CA ILE A 79 -6.30 6.13 2.19
C ILE A 79 -5.15 7.14 2.11
N VAL A 80 -4.09 6.77 1.40
CA VAL A 80 -2.93 7.63 1.13
C VAL A 80 -3.21 8.46 -0.11
#